data_AF-A0A512ASB4-F1
#
_entry.id   AF-A0A512ASB4-F1
#
_cell.length_a   1.000
_cell.length_b   1.000
_cell.length_c   1.000
_cell.angle_alpha   90.00
_cell.angle_beta   90.00
_cell.angle_gamma   90.00
#
_symmetry.space_group_name_H-M   'P 1'
#
loop_
_entity.id
_entity.type
_entity.pdbx_description
1 polymer ?
#
loop_
_entity_poly.entity_id
_entity_poly.type
_entity_poly.pdbx_seq_one_letter_code
_entity_poly.pdbx_strand_id
1 'polypeptide(L)'
;MDTGQHIIELKFEGNGIKPSKVKASEVAELIASFEGAILAVVKQQNPEVNEADVLISFEEIRDQSLSIKCLSHISKYVLPAYAVIATSFTSDQYSNLPSSSVDNLKKIAKFSKRHECEGVFIQDGERIATFNKDTEIVVKEAGTLRGDTTIYGTVLKAGGDTPRVTLKIDDDYTVSFEVKKDIVIKLAENLYKEVGVKGNAKWDKRTYQVLEFRAESVIYIEQVTIQDTFKQLGDLLSKTLHKVDDINSLKSNQGHE
;
A
#
# COMPACT_ATOMS: atom_id res chain seq x y z
N MET A 1 -18.20 -27.96 -3.38
CA MET A 1 -17.16 -27.06 -2.84
C MET A 1 -15.86 -27.77 -3.10
N ASP A 2 -15.09 -27.27 -4.06
CA ASP A 2 -13.83 -27.90 -4.42
C ASP A 2 -12.82 -27.63 -3.31
N THR A 3 -12.57 -28.65 -2.49
CA THR A 3 -11.50 -28.67 -1.48
C THR A 3 -10.18 -29.13 -2.11
N GLY A 4 -10.02 -28.95 -3.42
CA GLY A 4 -8.77 -29.19 -4.13
C GLY A 4 -7.66 -28.36 -3.51
N GLN A 5 -6.78 -29.03 -2.76
CA GLN A 5 -5.51 -28.45 -2.37
C GLN A 5 -4.68 -28.26 -3.64
N HIS A 6 -4.43 -27.00 -3.99
CA HIS A 6 -3.58 -26.68 -5.12
C HIS A 6 -2.15 -26.44 -4.67
N ILE A 7 -1.21 -26.86 -5.51
CA ILE A 7 0.21 -26.75 -5.27
C ILE A 7 0.75 -25.61 -6.11
N ILE A 8 1.42 -24.67 -5.45
CA ILE A 8 2.23 -23.65 -6.12
C ILE A 8 3.69 -23.85 -5.72
N GLU A 9 4.60 -23.64 -6.65
CA GLU A 9 6.02 -23.88 -6.45
C GLU A 9 6.86 -22.77 -7.08
N LEU A 10 7.86 -22.28 -6.34
CA LEU A 10 8.95 -21.47 -6.87
C LEU A 10 10.22 -22.31 -6.86
N LYS A 11 10.69 -22.70 -8.05
CA LYS A 11 11.86 -23.55 -8.22
C LYS A 11 13.02 -22.77 -8.81
N PHE A 12 14.22 -22.95 -8.25
CA PHE A 12 15.47 -22.50 -8.84
C PHE A 12 16.26 -23.67 -9.40
N GLU A 13 16.66 -23.57 -10.67
CA GLU A 13 17.43 -24.60 -11.38
C GLU A 13 18.56 -23.99 -12.22
N GLY A 14 19.55 -24.79 -12.60
CA GLY A 14 20.76 -24.32 -13.28
C GLY A 14 21.94 -24.03 -12.34
N ASN A 15 23.14 -23.92 -12.92
CA ASN A 15 24.43 -23.70 -12.22
C ASN A 15 24.70 -24.64 -11.02
N GLY A 16 24.06 -25.82 -11.01
CA GLY A 16 24.14 -26.77 -9.90
C GLY A 16 23.68 -26.20 -8.56
N ILE A 17 22.70 -25.28 -8.57
CA ILE A 17 22.07 -24.73 -7.36
C ILE A 17 21.37 -25.83 -6.57
N LYS A 18 21.62 -25.85 -5.27
CA LYS A 18 21.01 -26.80 -4.34
C LYS A 18 21.05 -26.23 -2.92
N PRO A 19 20.19 -26.71 -1.99
CA PRO A 19 20.11 -26.17 -0.64
C PRO A 19 21.46 -26.16 0.09
N SER A 20 22.28 -27.20 -0.10
CA SER A 20 23.62 -27.31 0.50
C SER A 20 24.63 -26.26 0.02
N LYS A 21 24.34 -25.50 -1.04
CA LYS A 21 25.20 -24.41 -1.56
C LYS A 21 24.70 -23.00 -1.22
N VAL A 22 23.60 -22.90 -0.49
CA VAL A 22 22.92 -21.63 -0.21
C VAL A 22 22.85 -21.46 1.30
N LYS A 23 23.01 -20.24 1.81
CA LYS A 23 22.87 -20.01 3.25
C LYS A 23 21.41 -20.20 3.66
N ALA A 24 21.17 -20.81 4.82
CA ALA A 24 19.82 -20.97 5.35
C ALA A 24 19.04 -19.64 5.44
N SER A 25 19.73 -18.53 5.73
CA SER A 25 19.16 -17.19 5.74
C SER A 25 18.65 -16.71 4.38
N GLU A 26 19.32 -17.11 3.28
CA GLU A 26 18.88 -16.76 1.92
C GLU A 26 17.64 -17.58 1.53
N VAL A 27 17.58 -18.85 1.95
CA VAL A 27 16.39 -19.69 1.76
C VAL A 27 15.20 -19.12 2.53
N ALA A 28 15.41 -18.71 3.79
CA ALA A 28 14.37 -18.06 4.57
C ALA A 28 13.91 -16.73 3.95
N GLU A 29 14.84 -15.92 3.42
CA GLU A 29 14.52 -14.69 2.68
C GLU A 29 13.69 -14.98 1.43
N LEU A 30 13.99 -16.05 0.69
CA LEU A 30 13.20 -16.46 -0.48
C LEU A 30 11.78 -16.87 -0.09
N ILE A 31 11.62 -17.69 0.95
CA ILE A 31 10.30 -18.11 1.44
C ILE A 31 9.48 -16.89 1.85
N ALA A 32 10.04 -16.02 2.69
CA ALA A 32 9.36 -14.81 3.16
C ALA A 32 9.04 -13.84 2.02
N SER A 33 9.94 -13.69 1.04
CA SER A 33 9.69 -12.84 -0.13
C SER A 33 8.61 -13.44 -1.03
N PHE A 34 8.61 -14.76 -1.23
CA PHE A 34 7.62 -15.44 -2.05
C PHE A 34 6.21 -15.33 -1.44
N GLU A 35 6.08 -15.65 -0.16
CA GLU A 35 4.85 -15.47 0.61
C GLU A 35 4.39 -14.01 0.60
N GLY A 36 5.28 -13.08 0.95
CA GLY A 36 4.97 -11.65 0.99
C GLY A 36 4.57 -11.07 -0.37
N ALA A 37 5.09 -11.60 -1.47
CA ALA A 37 4.69 -11.18 -2.81
C ALA A 37 3.25 -11.61 -3.13
N ILE A 38 2.87 -12.84 -2.77
CA ILE A 38 1.53 -13.38 -2.97
C ILE A 38 0.53 -12.67 -2.08
N LEU A 39 0.81 -12.56 -0.77
CA LEU A 39 -0.09 -11.91 0.19
C LEU A 39 -0.42 -10.47 -0.20
N ALA A 40 0.59 -9.71 -0.65
CA ALA A 40 0.37 -8.35 -1.13
C ALA A 40 -0.64 -8.28 -2.29
N VAL A 41 -0.53 -9.21 -3.27
CA VAL A 41 -1.46 -9.27 -4.41
C VAL A 41 -2.85 -9.73 -3.96
N VAL A 42 -2.93 -10.71 -3.06
CA VAL A 42 -4.19 -11.16 -2.46
C VAL A 42 -4.91 -9.99 -1.80
N LYS A 43 -4.20 -9.22 -0.96
CA LYS A 43 -4.75 -8.07 -0.24
C LYS A 43 -5.22 -6.95 -1.17
N GLN A 44 -4.47 -6.68 -2.24
CA GLN A 44 -4.87 -5.69 -3.25
C GLN A 44 -6.15 -6.10 -3.98
N GLN A 45 -6.29 -7.38 -4.33
CA GLN A 45 -7.44 -7.90 -5.09
C GLN A 45 -8.66 -8.16 -4.21
N ASN A 46 -8.45 -8.45 -2.92
CA ASN A 46 -9.50 -8.82 -1.97
C ASN A 46 -9.24 -8.11 -0.62
N PRO A 47 -9.48 -6.79 -0.51
CA PRO A 47 -9.18 -6.01 0.69
C PRO A 47 -9.89 -6.50 1.96
N GLU A 48 -11.02 -7.19 1.81
CA GLU A 48 -11.81 -7.79 2.88
C GLU A 48 -11.17 -9.04 3.50
N VAL A 49 -10.22 -9.67 2.79
CA VAL A 49 -9.53 -10.85 3.30
C VAL A 49 -8.54 -10.42 4.39
N ASN A 50 -8.62 -11.10 5.54
CA ASN A 50 -7.62 -10.97 6.58
C ASN A 50 -6.39 -11.79 6.20
N GLU A 51 -5.22 -11.15 6.16
CA GLU A 51 -3.97 -11.81 5.78
C GLU A 51 -3.62 -12.98 6.70
N ALA A 52 -4.01 -12.91 7.98
CA ALA A 52 -3.79 -13.98 8.94
C ALA A 52 -4.53 -15.28 8.58
N ASP A 53 -5.58 -15.20 7.76
CA ASP A 53 -6.35 -16.35 7.31
C ASP A 53 -5.73 -16.98 6.04
N VAL A 54 -4.85 -16.27 5.33
CA VAL A 54 -4.22 -16.74 4.09
C VAL A 54 -2.95 -17.49 4.43
N LEU A 55 -3.09 -18.80 4.71
CA LEU A 55 -1.96 -19.67 5.01
C LEU A 55 -1.34 -20.24 3.72
N ILE A 56 -0.07 -19.92 3.48
CA ILE A 56 0.78 -20.55 2.46
C ILE A 56 1.73 -21.51 3.18
N SER A 57 1.36 -22.79 3.25
CA SER A 57 2.15 -23.78 4.00
C SER A 57 3.30 -24.30 3.17
N PHE A 58 4.51 -24.16 3.68
CA PHE A 58 5.70 -24.77 3.12
C PHE A 58 5.67 -26.30 3.24
N GLU A 59 5.88 -27.03 2.15
CA GLU A 59 5.80 -28.49 2.11
C GLU A 59 7.18 -29.16 2.04
N GLU A 60 8.05 -28.75 1.11
CA GLU A 60 9.29 -29.50 0.80
C GLU A 60 10.40 -28.65 0.19
N ILE A 61 11.67 -28.88 0.60
CA ILE A 61 12.91 -28.46 -0.11
C ILE A 61 13.62 -29.72 -0.62
N ARG A 62 14.03 -29.77 -1.89
CA ARG A 62 14.75 -30.92 -2.49
C ARG A 62 16.25 -30.64 -2.73
N ASP A 63 17.10 -31.66 -2.67
CA ASP A 63 18.58 -31.48 -2.77
C ASP A 63 19.12 -31.35 -4.22
N GLN A 64 18.27 -31.46 -5.24
CA GLN A 64 18.66 -31.29 -6.65
C GLN A 64 18.32 -29.90 -7.23
N SER A 65 17.40 -29.19 -6.59
CA SER A 65 16.95 -27.86 -6.96
C SER A 65 16.47 -27.16 -5.70
N LEU A 66 16.75 -25.87 -5.55
CA LEU A 66 16.10 -25.12 -4.48
C LEU A 66 14.65 -24.87 -4.89
N SER A 67 13.76 -25.77 -4.50
CA SER A 67 12.32 -25.69 -4.74
C SER A 67 11.62 -25.29 -3.44
N ILE A 68 10.71 -24.34 -3.56
CA ILE A 68 9.81 -23.89 -2.50
C ILE A 68 8.41 -24.30 -2.94
N LYS A 69 8.01 -25.49 -2.50
CA LYS A 69 6.68 -26.04 -2.78
C LYS A 69 5.73 -25.67 -1.64
N CYS A 70 4.58 -25.10 -1.97
CA CYS A 70 3.61 -24.62 -1.01
C CYS A 70 2.21 -25.16 -1.29
N LEU A 71 1.50 -25.50 -0.21
CA LEU A 71 0.09 -25.83 -0.23
C LEU A 71 -0.74 -24.58 0.07
N SER A 72 -1.68 -24.29 -0.81
CA SER A 72 -2.63 -23.20 -0.63
C SER A 72 -3.92 -23.71 0.02
N HIS A 73 -4.18 -23.30 1.27
CA HIS A 73 -5.41 -23.65 1.98
C HIS A 73 -6.64 -22.84 1.53
N ILE A 74 -6.42 -21.68 0.88
CA ILE A 74 -7.48 -20.84 0.30
C ILE A 74 -7.16 -20.54 -1.18
N SER A 75 -7.19 -21.59 -1.99
CA SER A 75 -6.85 -21.56 -3.43
C SER A 75 -7.61 -20.49 -4.22
N LYS A 76 -8.85 -20.18 -3.82
CA LYS A 76 -9.68 -19.12 -4.42
C LYS A 76 -8.96 -17.76 -4.50
N TYR A 77 -8.12 -17.42 -3.52
CA TYR A 77 -7.39 -16.14 -3.49
C TYR A 77 -5.93 -16.29 -3.91
N VAL A 78 -5.27 -17.36 -3.49
CA VAL A 78 -3.84 -17.57 -3.74
C VAL A 78 -3.55 -17.86 -5.21
N LEU A 79 -4.35 -18.67 -5.90
CA LEU A 79 -4.08 -19.01 -7.30
C LEU A 79 -4.18 -17.82 -8.24
N PRO A 80 -5.23 -16.97 -8.19
CA PRO A 80 -5.26 -15.75 -9.00
C PRO A 80 -4.07 -14.83 -8.72
N ALA A 81 -3.68 -14.65 -7.44
CA ALA A 81 -2.54 -13.83 -7.08
C ALA A 81 -1.23 -14.39 -7.62
N TYR A 82 -1.02 -15.70 -7.50
CA TYR A 82 0.13 -16.42 -8.02
C TYR A 82 0.23 -16.32 -9.55
N ALA A 83 -0.89 -16.52 -10.26
CA ALA A 83 -0.97 -16.39 -11.71
C ALA A 83 -0.65 -14.95 -12.18
N VAL A 84 -1.10 -13.93 -11.45
CA VAL A 84 -0.78 -12.53 -11.74
C VAL A 84 0.73 -12.26 -11.59
N ILE A 85 1.36 -12.79 -10.56
CA ILE A 85 2.82 -12.70 -10.38
C ILE A 85 3.56 -13.38 -11.52
N ALA A 86 3.21 -14.64 -11.83
CA ALA A 86 3.83 -15.40 -12.90
C ALA A 86 3.67 -14.71 -14.26
N THR A 87 2.47 -14.24 -14.57
CA THR A 87 2.18 -13.48 -15.81
C THR A 87 3.00 -12.19 -15.88
N SER A 88 3.27 -11.53 -14.76
CA SER A 88 4.08 -10.31 -14.73
C SER A 88 5.53 -10.57 -15.15
N PHE A 89 6.10 -11.74 -14.83
CA PHE A 89 7.41 -12.17 -15.35
C PHE A 89 7.37 -12.47 -16.84
N THR A 90 6.34 -13.17 -17.31
CA THR A 90 6.22 -13.52 -18.74
C THR A 90 5.96 -12.29 -19.63
N SER A 91 5.25 -11.29 -19.12
CA SER A 91 4.83 -10.10 -19.89
C SER A 91 5.69 -8.86 -19.66
N ASP A 92 6.66 -8.91 -18.74
CA ASP A 92 7.47 -7.76 -18.31
C ASP A 92 6.60 -6.55 -17.86
N GLN A 93 5.46 -6.84 -17.20
CA GLN A 93 4.50 -5.85 -16.72
C GLN A 93 4.32 -5.91 -15.21
N TYR A 94 5.21 -5.24 -14.48
CA TYR A 94 5.17 -5.18 -13.01
C TYR A 94 4.36 -4.00 -12.47
N SER A 95 3.95 -3.06 -13.32
CA SER A 95 3.26 -1.82 -12.93
C SER A 95 1.87 -2.02 -12.33
N ASN A 96 1.28 -3.21 -12.44
CA ASN A 96 -0.01 -3.52 -11.80
C ASN A 96 0.15 -4.16 -10.41
N LEU A 97 1.35 -4.64 -10.06
CA LEU A 97 1.60 -5.31 -8.79
C LEU A 97 1.77 -4.32 -7.63
N PRO A 98 1.33 -4.64 -6.41
CA PRO A 98 1.60 -3.82 -5.22
C PRO A 98 3.09 -3.54 -5.06
N SER A 99 3.46 -2.37 -4.50
CA SER A 99 4.87 -1.99 -4.29
C SER A 99 5.62 -3.01 -3.43
N SER A 100 5.00 -3.48 -2.34
CA SER A 100 5.55 -4.53 -1.49
C SER A 100 5.76 -5.86 -2.25
N SER A 101 4.85 -6.20 -3.16
CA SER A 101 5.02 -7.37 -4.03
C SER A 101 6.24 -7.20 -4.94
N VAL A 102 6.35 -6.05 -5.62
CA VAL A 102 7.51 -5.73 -6.47
C VAL A 102 8.83 -5.82 -5.70
N ASP A 103 8.89 -5.26 -4.49
CA ASP A 103 10.11 -5.29 -3.67
C ASP A 103 10.50 -6.72 -3.27
N ASN A 104 9.52 -7.56 -2.97
CA ASN A 104 9.75 -8.98 -2.71
C ASN A 104 10.18 -9.74 -3.96
N LEU A 105 9.56 -9.48 -5.12
CA LEU A 105 9.97 -10.09 -6.39
C LEU A 105 11.39 -9.67 -6.79
N LYS A 106 11.81 -8.43 -6.49
CA LYS A 106 13.20 -7.97 -6.69
C LYS A 106 14.19 -8.78 -5.87
N LYS A 107 13.87 -9.17 -4.63
CA LYS A 107 14.72 -10.05 -3.82
C LYS A 107 14.85 -11.43 -4.47
N ILE A 108 13.73 -11.98 -4.97
CA ILE A 108 13.68 -13.25 -5.70
C ILE A 108 14.55 -13.20 -6.98
N ALA A 109 14.40 -12.17 -7.81
CA ALA A 109 15.22 -11.99 -9.01
C ALA A 109 16.71 -11.79 -8.67
N LYS A 110 17.02 -11.04 -7.61
CA LYS A 110 18.39 -10.84 -7.11
C LYS A 110 19.03 -12.17 -6.67
N PHE A 111 18.27 -13.11 -6.15
CA PHE A 111 18.77 -14.45 -5.84
C PHE A 111 19.20 -15.19 -7.11
N SER A 112 18.35 -15.22 -8.13
CA SER A 112 18.67 -15.80 -9.45
C SER A 112 19.94 -15.18 -10.05
N LYS A 113 20.07 -13.86 -9.97
CA LYS A 113 21.28 -13.14 -10.41
C LYS A 113 22.53 -13.52 -9.62
N ARG A 114 22.44 -13.63 -8.30
CA ARG A 114 23.58 -13.95 -7.41
C ARG A 114 24.14 -15.35 -7.64
N HIS A 115 23.24 -16.30 -7.87
CA HIS A 115 23.59 -17.72 -8.02
C HIS A 115 23.67 -18.17 -9.49
N GLU A 116 23.47 -17.23 -10.44
CA GLU A 116 23.43 -17.47 -11.88
C GLU A 116 22.51 -18.63 -12.28
N CYS A 117 21.32 -18.69 -11.67
CA CYS A 117 20.33 -19.74 -11.90
C CYS A 117 19.06 -19.20 -12.55
N GLU A 118 18.22 -20.09 -13.05
CA GLU A 118 16.88 -19.81 -13.55
C GLU A 118 15.87 -20.02 -12.42
N GLY A 119 14.91 -19.11 -12.29
CA GLY A 119 13.74 -19.28 -11.45
C GLY A 119 12.51 -19.66 -12.29
N VAL A 120 11.69 -20.56 -11.77
CA VAL A 120 10.56 -21.16 -12.45
C VAL A 120 9.35 -21.15 -11.52
N PHE A 121 8.26 -20.59 -12.02
CA PHE A 121 6.94 -20.66 -11.38
C PHE A 121 6.22 -21.91 -11.89
N ILE A 122 5.80 -22.78 -10.97
CA ILE A 122 5.11 -24.03 -11.24
C ILE A 122 3.76 -24.04 -10.53
N GLN A 123 2.68 -24.34 -11.24
CA GLN A 123 1.35 -24.54 -10.69
C GLN A 123 0.87 -25.94 -11.04
N ASP A 124 0.50 -26.74 -10.03
CA ASP A 124 0.00 -28.11 -10.19
C ASP A 124 0.90 -28.98 -11.11
N GLY A 125 2.22 -28.75 -11.04
CA GLY A 125 3.25 -29.46 -11.83
C GLY A 125 3.57 -28.85 -13.20
N GLU A 126 2.80 -27.85 -13.66
CA GLU A 126 3.03 -27.17 -14.92
C GLU A 126 3.87 -25.90 -14.75
N ARG A 127 4.88 -25.71 -15.59
CA ARG A 127 5.66 -24.46 -15.62
C ARG A 127 4.82 -23.35 -16.25
N ILE A 128 4.53 -22.29 -15.49
CA ILE A 128 3.68 -21.17 -15.94
C ILE A 128 4.46 -19.88 -16.22
N ALA A 129 5.66 -19.72 -15.66
CA ALA A 129 6.56 -18.61 -15.97
C ALA A 129 8.01 -18.96 -15.62
N THR A 130 8.97 -18.30 -16.27
CA THR A 130 10.39 -18.41 -15.97
C THR A 130 11.06 -17.04 -15.93
N PHE A 131 12.18 -16.94 -15.21
CA PHE A 131 13.03 -15.76 -15.14
C PHE A 131 14.48 -16.17 -14.88
N ASN A 132 15.45 -15.33 -15.21
CA ASN A 132 16.86 -15.68 -15.13
C ASN A 132 17.70 -14.53 -14.56
N LYS A 133 19.03 -14.70 -14.56
CA LYS A 133 19.98 -13.72 -14.02
C LYS A 133 19.94 -12.35 -14.70
N ASP A 134 19.40 -12.29 -15.92
CA ASP A 134 19.27 -11.08 -16.73
C ASP A 134 17.90 -10.41 -16.54
N THR A 135 16.97 -11.03 -15.81
CA THR A 135 15.66 -10.43 -15.50
C THR A 135 15.83 -9.21 -14.61
N GLU A 136 15.38 -8.06 -15.09
CA GLU A 136 15.34 -6.80 -14.36
C GLU A 136 13.89 -6.36 -14.11
N ILE A 137 13.50 -6.30 -12.84
CA ILE A 137 12.14 -5.86 -12.46
C ILE A 137 12.11 -4.33 -12.43
N VAL A 138 11.72 -3.75 -13.55
CA VAL A 138 11.52 -2.31 -13.70
C VAL A 138 10.03 -2.00 -13.62
N VAL A 139 9.64 -1.27 -12.57
CA VAL A 139 8.32 -0.65 -12.53
C VAL A 139 8.44 0.69 -13.23
N LYS A 140 7.88 0.79 -14.45
CA LYS A 140 7.68 2.10 -15.06
C LYS A 140 6.83 2.91 -14.10
N GLU A 141 7.36 4.04 -13.61
CA GLU A 141 6.71 4.86 -12.60
C GLU A 141 5.24 5.06 -12.98
N ALA A 142 4.34 4.60 -12.12
CA ALA A 142 2.95 5.04 -12.20
C ALA A 142 3.00 6.55 -12.05
N GLY A 143 2.58 7.29 -13.08
CA GLY A 143 2.67 8.75 -13.08
C GLY A 143 2.09 9.34 -11.80
N THR A 144 2.64 10.42 -11.29
CA THR A 144 2.22 10.97 -10.00
C THR A 144 1.04 11.92 -10.16
N LEU A 145 0.11 11.94 -9.21
CA LEU A 145 -0.91 13.00 -9.11
C LEU A 145 -0.38 14.10 -8.18
N ARG A 146 -0.67 15.37 -8.47
CA ARG A 146 -0.40 16.49 -7.56
C ARG A 146 -1.66 17.35 -7.40
N GLY A 147 -1.85 17.92 -6.22
CA GLY A 147 -3.03 18.73 -5.94
C GLY A 147 -3.14 19.15 -4.48
N ASP A 148 -4.01 20.13 -4.25
CA ASP A 148 -4.29 20.63 -2.91
C ASP A 148 -5.23 19.67 -2.19
N THR A 149 -4.93 19.41 -0.92
CA THR A 149 -5.68 18.46 -0.08
C THR A 149 -5.56 18.82 1.40
N THR A 150 -6.32 18.12 2.23
CA THR A 150 -6.16 18.10 3.67
C THR A 150 -5.95 16.66 4.12
N ILE A 151 -4.86 16.41 4.85
CA ILE A 151 -4.60 15.12 5.50
C ILE A 151 -5.06 15.20 6.94
N TYR A 152 -5.93 14.28 7.34
CA TYR A 152 -6.38 14.13 8.72
C TYR A 152 -5.64 12.96 9.37
N GLY A 153 -5.23 13.12 10.62
CA GLY A 153 -4.58 12.05 11.37
C GLY A 153 -4.05 12.48 12.72
N THR A 154 -3.57 11.50 13.47
CA THR A 154 -2.99 11.69 14.80
C THR A 154 -1.52 12.07 14.70
N VAL A 155 -1.11 13.16 15.35
CA VAL A 155 0.31 13.57 15.37
C VAL A 155 1.13 12.61 16.23
N LEU A 156 1.99 11.80 15.62
CA LEU A 156 2.87 10.87 16.35
C LEU A 156 4.21 11.49 16.71
N LYS A 157 4.74 12.35 15.83
CA LYS A 157 6.04 13.01 15.99
C LYS A 157 5.98 14.40 15.38
N ALA A 158 6.58 15.38 16.04
CA ALA A 158 6.76 16.73 15.52
C ALA A 158 8.02 17.36 16.14
N GLY A 159 9.02 17.71 15.33
CA GLY A 159 10.25 18.35 15.80
C GLY A 159 11.47 18.01 14.95
N GLY A 160 12.66 18.10 15.57
CA GLY A 160 13.96 17.85 14.92
C GLY A 160 14.66 19.12 14.45
N ASP A 161 15.97 19.02 14.22
CA ASP A 161 16.80 20.12 13.70
C ASP A 161 16.38 20.50 12.26
N THR A 162 16.01 19.49 11.47
CA THR A 162 15.19 19.64 10.26
C THR A 162 13.73 19.38 10.62
N PRO A 163 12.87 20.40 10.70
CA PRO A 163 11.51 20.25 11.23
C PRO A 163 10.68 19.25 10.43
N ARG A 164 10.31 18.14 11.08
CA ARG A 164 9.57 17.04 10.46
C ARG A 164 8.40 16.61 11.34
N VAL A 165 7.32 16.18 10.69
CA VAL A 165 6.12 15.66 11.34
C VAL A 165 5.79 14.28 10.79
N THR A 166 5.26 13.41 11.65
CA THR A 166 4.65 12.12 11.29
C THR A 166 3.20 12.13 11.76
N LEU A 167 2.27 11.95 10.82
CA LEU A 167 0.86 11.72 11.10
C LEU A 167 0.53 10.24 10.94
N LYS A 168 -0.27 9.68 11.85
CA LYS A 168 -0.94 8.39 11.70
C LYS A 168 -2.32 8.62 11.11
N ILE A 169 -2.58 8.09 9.93
CA ILE A 169 -3.86 8.27 9.23
C ILE A 169 -4.80 7.11 9.59
N ASP A 170 -4.28 5.88 9.59
CA ASP A 170 -4.97 4.68 10.05
C ASP A 170 -3.98 3.77 10.80
N ASP A 171 -4.39 2.56 11.18
CA ASP A 171 -3.56 1.64 11.98
C ASP A 171 -2.24 1.22 11.31
N ASP A 172 -2.24 1.11 9.98
CA ASP A 172 -1.11 0.60 9.20
C ASP A 172 -0.45 1.68 8.32
N TYR A 173 -0.98 2.91 8.33
CA TYR A 173 -0.53 3.98 7.45
C TYR A 173 -0.16 5.27 8.19
N THR A 174 1.08 5.69 7.95
CA THR A 174 1.62 6.95 8.44
C THR A 174 2.22 7.77 7.32
N VAL A 175 2.15 9.09 7.43
CA VAL A 175 2.74 10.03 6.46
C VAL A 175 3.70 10.94 7.20
N SER A 176 4.96 10.96 6.74
CA SER A 176 6.02 11.77 7.34
C SER A 176 6.55 12.80 6.35
N PHE A 177 6.50 14.07 6.72
CA PHE A 177 6.84 15.18 5.83
C PHE A 177 7.57 16.31 6.56
N GLU A 178 8.41 17.02 5.82
CA GLU A 178 9.07 18.23 6.31
C GLU A 178 8.10 19.40 6.31
N VAL A 179 8.23 20.27 7.31
CA VAL A 179 7.37 21.43 7.50
C VAL A 179 8.20 22.65 7.84
N LYS A 180 7.59 23.83 7.75
CA LYS A 180 8.19 25.05 8.30
C LYS A 180 8.16 25.00 9.83
N LYS A 181 9.11 25.71 10.46
CA LYS A 181 9.27 25.72 11.92
C LYS A 181 8.03 26.20 12.68
N ASP A 182 7.29 27.16 12.14
CA ASP A 182 6.04 27.63 12.73
C ASP A 182 4.94 26.55 12.72
N ILE A 183 4.85 25.77 11.65
CA ILE A 183 3.92 24.64 11.53
C ILE A 183 4.34 23.49 12.46
N VAL A 184 5.64 23.19 12.57
CA VAL A 184 6.10 22.12 13.47
C VAL A 184 5.77 22.42 14.92
N ILE A 185 5.91 23.68 15.37
CA ILE A 185 5.60 24.10 16.75
C ILE A 185 4.11 23.87 17.03
N LYS A 186 3.24 24.33 16.12
CA LYS A 186 1.79 24.13 16.22
C LYS A 186 1.38 22.66 16.29
N LEU A 187 2.04 21.80 15.51
CA LEU A 187 1.77 20.35 15.52
C LEU A 187 2.36 19.67 16.75
N ALA A 188 3.50 20.14 17.27
CA ALA A 188 4.10 19.64 18.50
C ALA A 188 3.22 19.90 19.74
N GLU A 189 2.53 21.03 19.80
CA GLU A 189 1.52 21.32 20.84
C GLU A 189 0.30 20.38 20.79
N ASN A 190 0.15 19.64 19.68
CA ASN A 190 -0.96 18.73 19.42
C ASN A 190 -0.48 17.28 19.25
N LEU A 191 0.66 16.94 19.86
CA LEU A 191 1.14 15.56 19.90
C LEU A 191 0.07 14.63 20.48
N TYR A 192 -0.13 13.49 19.81
CA TYR A 192 -1.16 12.48 20.10
C TYR A 192 -2.61 12.94 19.96
N LYS A 193 -2.85 14.10 19.36
CA LYS A 193 -4.20 14.57 19.00
C LYS A 193 -4.43 14.44 17.51
N GLU A 194 -5.70 14.32 17.14
CA GLU A 194 -6.14 14.36 15.76
C GLU A 194 -6.14 15.80 15.25
N VAL A 195 -5.56 16.01 14.06
CA VAL A 195 -5.48 17.31 13.40
C VAL A 195 -5.74 17.14 11.91
N GLY A 196 -6.21 18.20 11.26
CA GLY A 196 -6.14 18.33 9.81
C GLY A 196 -4.91 19.14 9.42
N VAL A 197 -4.21 18.75 8.36
CA VAL A 197 -3.12 19.56 7.77
C VAL A 197 -3.43 19.79 6.31
N LYS A 198 -3.66 21.04 5.95
CA LYS A 198 -3.92 21.46 4.57
C LYS A 198 -2.60 21.75 3.86
N GLY A 199 -2.51 21.33 2.60
CA GLY A 199 -1.35 21.61 1.77
C GLY A 199 -1.42 20.95 0.40
N ASN A 200 -0.29 20.93 -0.30
CA ASN A 200 -0.16 20.28 -1.60
C ASN A 200 0.47 18.90 -1.43
N ALA A 201 -0.19 17.86 -1.92
CA ALA A 201 0.31 16.50 -1.89
C ALA A 201 0.72 16.03 -3.28
N LYS A 202 1.71 15.14 -3.31
CA LYS A 202 2.02 14.29 -4.44
C LYS A 202 1.66 12.86 -4.07
N TRP A 203 0.82 12.24 -4.87
CA TRP A 203 0.40 10.86 -4.66
C TRP A 203 0.99 9.94 -5.72
N ASP A 204 1.23 8.71 -5.30
CA ASP A 204 1.31 7.59 -6.23
C ASP A 204 -0.09 7.38 -6.82
N LYS A 205 -0.24 7.48 -8.15
CA LYS A 205 -1.56 7.39 -8.80
C LYS A 205 -2.19 6.01 -8.68
N ARG A 206 -1.42 4.98 -8.36
CA ARG A 206 -1.89 3.60 -8.24
C ARG A 206 -2.30 3.27 -6.82
N THR A 207 -1.47 3.60 -5.83
CA THR A 207 -1.75 3.28 -4.42
C THR A 207 -2.49 4.40 -3.70
N TYR A 208 -2.55 5.60 -4.29
CA TYR A 208 -3.01 6.83 -3.64
C TYR A 208 -2.26 7.15 -2.34
N GLN A 209 -1.11 6.52 -2.10
CA GLN A 209 -0.24 6.86 -0.98
C GLN A 209 0.44 8.20 -1.27
N VAL A 210 0.60 8.98 -0.20
CA VAL A 210 1.24 10.29 -0.23
C VAL A 210 2.75 10.07 -0.29
N LEU A 211 3.35 10.46 -1.41
CA LEU A 211 4.78 10.40 -1.65
C LEU A 211 5.50 11.64 -1.08
N GLU A 212 4.90 12.81 -1.29
CA GLU A 212 5.39 14.10 -0.78
C GLU A 212 4.21 14.91 -0.27
N PHE A 213 4.41 15.68 0.79
CA PHE A 213 3.41 16.60 1.30
C PHE A 213 4.07 17.91 1.73
N ARG A 214 3.55 19.04 1.23
CA ARG A 214 3.94 20.38 1.66
C ARG A 214 2.80 21.00 2.46
N ALA A 215 2.96 21.04 3.77
CA ALA A 215 1.99 21.65 4.66
C ALA A 215 1.96 23.18 4.51
N GLU A 216 0.76 23.73 4.48
CA GLU A 216 0.49 25.17 4.40
C GLU A 216 -0.17 25.69 5.69
N SER A 217 -1.11 24.93 6.23
CA SER A 217 -1.82 25.32 7.45
C SER A 217 -2.32 24.12 8.25
N VAL A 218 -2.48 24.30 9.56
CA VAL A 218 -3.04 23.31 10.48
C VAL A 218 -4.49 23.67 10.79
N ILE A 219 -5.35 22.66 10.79
CA ILE A 219 -6.76 22.69 11.16
C ILE A 219 -6.89 21.93 12.47
N TYR A 220 -7.35 22.62 13.51
CA TYR A 220 -7.58 22.01 14.81
C TYR A 220 -8.97 21.40 14.85
N ILE A 221 -9.06 20.16 15.32
CA ILE A 221 -10.33 19.48 15.54
C ILE A 221 -10.64 19.65 17.02
N GLU A 222 -11.63 20.50 17.32
CA GLU A 222 -12.13 20.63 18.68
C GLU A 222 -13.05 19.44 18.99
N GLN A 223 -12.79 18.75 20.09
CA GLN A 223 -13.72 17.75 20.61
C GLN A 223 -14.87 18.47 21.32
N VAL A 224 -15.95 18.70 20.58
CA VAL A 224 -17.21 19.23 21.10
C VAL A 224 -18.22 18.09 21.28
N THR A 225 -19.18 18.27 22.19
CA THR A 225 -20.25 17.29 22.36
C THR A 225 -21.11 17.21 21.09
N ILE A 226 -21.75 16.06 20.85
CA ILE A 226 -22.64 15.90 19.68
C ILE A 226 -23.74 16.97 19.69
N GLN A 227 -24.25 17.32 20.87
CA GLN A 227 -25.27 18.35 21.05
C GLN A 227 -24.77 19.73 20.61
N ASP A 228 -23.53 20.08 20.97
CA ASP A 228 -22.90 21.33 20.57
C ASP A 228 -22.61 21.35 19.07
N THR A 229 -22.20 20.22 18.47
CA THR A 229 -22.01 20.09 17.02
C THR A 229 -23.31 20.36 16.26
N PHE A 230 -24.42 19.73 16.66
CA PHE A 230 -25.72 19.97 16.01
C PHE A 230 -26.22 21.40 16.19
N LYS A 231 -25.94 22.01 17.35
CA LYS A 231 -26.25 23.42 17.59
C LYS A 231 -25.44 24.34 16.66
N GLN A 232 -24.12 24.14 16.56
CA GLN A 232 -23.26 24.92 15.66
C GLN A 232 -23.64 24.74 14.19
N LEU A 233 -23.99 23.52 13.77
CA LEU A 233 -24.49 23.26 12.43
C LEU A 233 -25.82 23.98 12.17
N GLY A 234 -26.74 23.95 13.13
CA GLY A 234 -27.99 24.72 13.08
C GLY A 234 -27.75 26.23 12.97
N ASP A 235 -26.78 26.78 13.71
CA ASP A 235 -26.41 28.20 13.66
C ASP A 235 -25.78 28.60 12.32
N LEU A 236 -25.01 27.71 11.69
CA LEU A 236 -24.47 27.92 10.34
C LEU A 236 -25.55 27.87 9.26
N LEU A 237 -26.46 26.90 9.35
CA LEU A 237 -27.55 26.74 8.40
C LEU A 237 -28.57 27.87 8.50
N SER A 238 -28.95 28.29 9.71
CA SER A 238 -29.85 29.43 9.94
C SER A 238 -29.30 30.74 9.37
N LYS A 239 -28.02 31.05 9.57
CA LYS A 239 -27.36 32.21 8.94
C LYS A 239 -27.39 32.16 7.40
N THR A 240 -27.35 30.97 6.82
CA THR A 240 -27.39 30.77 5.37
C THR A 240 -28.82 30.85 4.83
N LEU A 241 -29.81 30.34 5.59
CA LEU A 241 -31.23 30.39 5.24
C LEU A 241 -31.80 31.80 5.36
N HIS A 242 -31.40 32.59 6.38
CA HIS A 242 -31.79 34.00 6.49
C HIS A 242 -31.32 34.84 5.29
N LYS A 243 -30.18 34.50 4.68
CA LYS A 243 -29.73 35.12 3.42
C LYS A 243 -30.61 34.77 2.22
N VAL A 244 -31.29 33.63 2.21
CA VAL A 244 -32.20 33.23 1.13
C VAL A 244 -33.54 33.96 1.24
N ASP A 245 -34.02 34.17 2.47
CA ASP A 245 -35.23 34.98 2.71
C ASP A 245 -35.02 36.46 2.36
N ASP A 246 -33.83 37.02 2.62
CA ASP A 246 -33.45 38.39 2.22
C ASP A 246 -33.34 38.58 0.69
N ILE A 247 -33.01 37.54 -0.08
CA ILE A 247 -32.98 37.63 -1.56
C ILE A 247 -34.41 37.69 -2.13
N ASN A 248 -35.37 37.04 -1.48
CA ASN A 248 -36.77 37.08 -1.89
C ASN A 248 -37.46 38.41 -1.55
N SER A 249 -37.02 39.10 -0.49
CA SER A 249 -37.52 40.45 -0.12
C SER A 249 -36.96 41.57 -1.02
N LEU A 250 -35.84 41.34 -1.72
CA LEU A 250 -35.30 42.28 -2.71
C LEU A 250 -36.04 42.24 -4.07
N LYS A 251 -36.77 41.17 -4.38
CA LYS A 251 -37.53 41.04 -5.63
C LYS A 251 -38.93 41.68 -5.59
N SER A 252 -39.44 42.05 -4.41
CA SER A 252 -40.75 42.69 -4.27
C SER A 252 -40.71 44.23 -4.39
N ASN A 253 -39.53 44.85 -4.42
CA ASN A 253 -39.37 46.31 -4.48
C ASN A 253 -38.92 46.88 -5.86
N GLN A 254 -38.92 46.08 -6.92
CA GLN A 254 -38.64 46.55 -8.30
C GLN A 254 -39.88 46.52 -9.23
N GLY A 255 -41.08 46.57 -8.66
CA GLY A 255 -42.34 46.44 -9.41
C GLY A 255 -43.31 47.60 -9.24
N HIS A 256 -42.84 48.85 -9.18
CA HIS A 256 -43.68 50.04 -9.35
C HIS A 256 -42.84 51.21 -9.92
N GLU A 257 -42.75 51.26 -11.26
CA GLU A 257 -42.72 52.51 -12.03
C GLU A 257 -44.02 52.60 -12.82
#